data_AF-A0A963ENG4-F1
#
_entry.id   AF-A0A963ENG4-F1
#
_cell.length_a   1.000
_cell.length_b   1.000
_cell.length_c   1.000
_cell.angle_alpha   90.00
_cell.angle_beta   90.00
_cell.angle_gamma   90.00
#
_symmetry.space_group_name_H-M   'P 1'
#
loop_
_entity.id
_entity.type
_entity.pdbx_description
1 polymer ?
#
loop_
_entity_poly.entity_id
_entity_poly.type
_entity_poly.pdbx_seq_one_letter_code
_entity_poly.pdbx_strand_id
1 'polypeptide(L)'
;LRGRVALAPEWAAEISPEDTVFIFAKESREHRMPLVAIRRPASELPIEFALSNADAMQKGTDIAAYEQLVVTARVSKSGRAGDAGAGLEAWSAPVSPANDQYIELTLARSADQ
;
A
#
# COMPACT_ATOMS: atom_id res chain seq x y z
N LEU A 1 2.83 7.61 -9.16
CA LEU A 1 2.29 6.22 -9.19
C LEU A 1 0.81 6.26 -8.87
N ARG A 2 -0.03 5.49 -9.57
CA ARG A 2 -1.49 5.46 -9.36
C ARG A 2 -2.00 4.03 -9.37
N GLY A 3 -3.16 3.79 -8.75
CA GLY A 3 -3.74 2.46 -8.74
C GLY A 3 -4.99 2.33 -7.88
N ARG A 4 -5.42 1.09 -7.72
CA ARG A 4 -6.59 0.68 -6.95
C ARG A 4 -6.22 -0.38 -5.93
N VAL A 5 -6.74 -0.22 -4.71
CA VAL A 5 -6.71 -1.26 -3.67
C VAL A 5 -8.12 -1.76 -3.44
N ALA A 6 -8.32 -3.07 -3.56
CA ALA A 6 -9.56 -3.76 -3.24
C ALA A 6 -9.30 -4.81 -2.14
N LEU A 7 -10.37 -5.28 -1.52
CA LEU A 7 -10.34 -6.41 -0.59
C LEU A 7 -10.87 -7.66 -1.30
N ALA A 8 -10.21 -8.81 -1.09
CA ALA A 8 -10.78 -10.06 -1.56
C ALA A 8 -12.10 -10.35 -0.80
N PRO A 9 -13.22 -10.65 -1.50
CA PRO A 9 -14.54 -10.75 -0.89
C PRO A 9 -14.63 -11.67 0.33
N GLU A 10 -13.85 -12.75 0.35
CA GLU A 10 -13.78 -13.73 1.43
C GLU A 10 -13.27 -13.17 2.76
N TRP A 11 -12.58 -12.03 2.75
CA TRP A 11 -12.02 -11.38 3.94
C TRP A 11 -12.85 -10.18 4.43
N ALA A 12 -14.00 -9.89 3.81
CA ALA A 12 -14.85 -8.75 4.19
C ALA A 12 -15.31 -8.77 5.66
N ALA A 13 -15.54 -9.96 6.23
CA ALA A 13 -15.96 -10.11 7.62
C ALA A 13 -14.83 -9.90 8.65
N GLU A 14 -13.57 -9.86 8.20
CA GLU A 14 -12.38 -9.77 9.08
C GLU A 14 -11.94 -8.32 9.33
N ILE A 15 -12.54 -7.35 8.63
CA ILE A 15 -12.20 -5.93 8.73
C ILE A 15 -13.38 -5.10 9.25
N SER A 16 -13.07 -4.05 9.99
CA SER A 16 -14.01 -3.00 10.39
C SER A 16 -13.92 -1.82 9.42
N PRO A 17 -15.03 -1.10 9.15
CA PRO A 17 -15.00 0.19 8.44
C PRO A 17 -14.06 1.24 9.07
N GLU A 18 -13.76 1.10 10.38
CA GLU A 18 -12.85 1.96 11.15
C GLU A 18 -11.38 1.53 11.04
N ASP A 19 -11.10 0.35 10.48
CA ASP A 19 -9.73 -0.08 10.23
C ASP A 19 -9.04 0.88 9.25
N THR A 20 -7.70 0.91 9.30
CA THR A 20 -6.91 1.76 8.41
C THR A 20 -6.23 0.92 7.35
N VAL A 21 -6.40 1.29 6.08
CA VAL A 21 -5.62 0.80 4.95
C VAL A 21 -4.42 1.72 4.76
N PHE A 22 -3.24 1.16 4.92
CA PHE A 22 -1.98 1.84 4.58
C PHE A 22 -1.52 1.42 3.20
N ILE A 23 -1.09 2.39 2.39
CA ILE A 23 -0.54 2.17 1.06
C ILE A 23 0.84 2.81 1.01
N PHE A 24 1.84 2.04 0.61
CA PHE A 24 3.24 2.41 0.63
C PHE A 24 3.90 2.20 -0.73
N ALA A 25 4.92 2.98 -1.05
CA ALA A 25 5.92 2.57 -2.03
C ALA A 25 7.29 2.42 -1.36
N LYS A 26 7.99 1.34 -1.70
CA LYS A 26 9.29 0.94 -1.17
C LYS A 26 10.24 0.64 -2.33
N GLU A 27 11.53 0.73 -2.10
CA GLU A 27 12.55 0.32 -3.08
C GLU A 27 12.52 -1.19 -3.34
N SER A 28 12.25 -2.00 -2.31
CA SER A 28 11.99 -3.43 -2.46
C SER A 28 11.13 -3.98 -1.32
N ARG A 29 10.73 -5.26 -1.40
CA ARG A 29 9.91 -5.91 -0.35
C ARG A 29 10.62 -5.98 1.00
N GLU A 30 11.92 -6.23 0.98
CA GLU A 30 12.79 -6.36 2.16
C GLU A 30 13.01 -5.03 2.90
N HIS A 31 12.82 -3.90 2.21
CA HIS A 31 12.98 -2.59 2.82
C HIS A 31 11.82 -2.29 3.77
N ARG A 32 12.16 -2.13 5.06
CA ARG A 32 11.17 -1.82 6.11
C ARG A 32 10.63 -0.40 6.03
N MET A 33 11.46 0.56 5.62
CA MET A 33 11.05 1.97 5.55
C MET A 33 10.49 2.28 4.16
N PRO A 34 9.25 2.78 4.06
CA PRO A 34 8.71 3.23 2.80
C PRO A 34 9.23 4.63 2.44
N LEU A 35 9.30 4.92 1.14
CA LEU A 35 9.66 6.23 0.62
C LEU A 35 8.50 7.21 0.77
N VAL A 36 7.31 6.72 0.44
CA VAL A 36 6.03 7.43 0.50
C VAL A 36 4.99 6.54 1.16
N ALA A 37 4.08 7.16 1.91
CA ALA A 37 3.03 6.46 2.62
C ALA A 37 1.77 7.31 2.68
N ILE A 38 0.63 6.71 2.34
CA ILE A 38 -0.68 7.28 2.61
C ILE A 38 -1.50 6.32 3.47
N ARG A 39 -2.49 6.86 4.16
CA ARG A 39 -3.45 6.10 4.96
C ARG A 39 -4.86 6.51 4.58
N ARG A 40 -5.75 5.53 4.46
CA ARG A 40 -7.16 5.72 4.14
C ARG A 40 -8.00 4.82 5.07
N PRO A 41 -9.22 5.22 5.44
CA PRO A 41 -10.11 4.34 6.18
C PRO A 41 -10.57 3.16 5.31
N ALA A 42 -10.75 1.99 5.91
CA ALA A 42 -11.17 0.78 5.20
C ALA A 42 -12.59 0.89 4.63
N SER A 43 -13.42 1.77 5.19
CA SER A 43 -14.73 2.14 4.64
C SER A 43 -14.70 2.70 3.22
N GLU A 44 -13.53 3.15 2.74
CA GLU A 44 -13.37 3.64 1.36
C GLU A 44 -12.99 2.55 0.37
N LEU A 45 -12.82 1.29 0.79
CA LEU A 45 -12.54 0.20 -0.14
C LEU A 45 -13.71 0.01 -1.12
N PRO A 46 -13.45 -0.11 -2.43
CA PRO A 46 -12.13 -0.07 -3.08
C PRO A 46 -11.57 1.36 -3.22
N ILE A 47 -10.29 1.53 -2.87
CA ILE A 47 -9.60 2.83 -2.80
C ILE A 47 -8.84 3.09 -4.10
N GLU A 48 -9.13 4.21 -4.77
CA GLU A 48 -8.24 4.80 -5.77
C GLU A 48 -7.14 5.61 -5.08
N PHE A 49 -5.87 5.37 -5.45
CA PHE A 49 -4.74 6.06 -4.85
C PHE A 49 -3.83 6.71 -5.89
N ALA A 50 -3.16 7.76 -5.46
CA ALA A 50 -2.01 8.36 -6.12
C ALA A 50 -0.91 8.57 -5.09
N LEU A 51 0.29 8.11 -5.40
CA LEU A 51 1.50 8.35 -4.62
C LEU A 51 2.40 9.33 -5.37
N SER A 52 2.82 10.36 -4.65
CA SER A 52 3.62 11.47 -5.16
C SER A 52 4.70 11.89 -4.16
N ASN A 53 5.59 12.80 -4.56
CA ASN A 53 6.60 13.39 -3.66
C ASN A 53 5.99 14.17 -2.49
N ALA A 54 4.72 14.57 -2.57
CA ALA A 54 4.02 15.22 -1.46
C ALA A 54 3.72 14.25 -0.30
N ASP A 55 3.69 12.95 -0.60
CA ASP A 55 3.41 11.86 0.35
C ASP A 55 4.71 11.27 0.94
N ALA A 56 5.85 11.90 0.65
CA ALA A 56 7.17 11.43 1.04
C ALA A 56 7.40 11.55 2.54
N MET A 57 8.00 10.52 3.12
CA MET A 57 8.36 10.52 4.54
C MET A 57 9.55 11.43 4.84
N GLN A 58 10.42 11.66 3.86
CA GLN A 58 11.59 12.52 3.99
C GLN A 58 11.52 13.68 2.99
N LYS A 59 11.90 14.88 3.43
CA LYS A 59 11.97 16.03 2.53
C LYS A 59 13.04 15.80 1.47
N GLY A 60 12.70 16.06 0.21
CA GLY A 60 13.62 15.90 -0.92
C GLY A 60 13.63 14.50 -1.52
N THR A 61 12.82 13.54 -1.02
CA THR A 61 12.59 12.28 -1.74
C THR A 61 11.91 12.58 -3.07
N ASP A 62 12.52 12.14 -4.15
CA ASP A 62 11.91 12.10 -5.47
C ASP A 62 11.65 10.65 -5.88
N ILE A 63 10.39 10.22 -5.84
CA ILE A 63 10.02 8.85 -6.18
C ILE A 63 10.27 8.53 -7.66
N ALA A 64 10.30 9.54 -8.54
CA ALA A 64 10.55 9.34 -9.97
C ALA A 64 12.03 9.02 -10.26
N ALA A 65 12.93 9.32 -9.32
CA ALA A 65 14.36 9.04 -9.44
C ALA A 65 14.72 7.55 -9.23
N TYR A 66 13.76 6.72 -8.79
CA TYR A 66 13.96 5.30 -8.57
C TYR A 66 13.63 4.49 -9.83
N GLU A 67 14.48 3.52 -10.19
CA GLU A 67 14.25 2.67 -11.35
C GLU A 67 13.01 1.77 -11.17
N GLN A 68 12.89 1.20 -9.98
CA GLN A 68 11.81 0.30 -9.60
C GLN A 68 11.39 0.55 -8.15
N LEU A 69 10.09 0.44 -7.93
CA LEU A 69 9.48 0.45 -6.61
C LEU A 69 8.51 -0.71 -6.49
N VAL A 70 8.26 -1.15 -5.26
CA VAL A 70 7.16 -2.07 -4.93
C VAL A 70 6.12 -1.29 -4.16
N VAL A 71 4.88 -1.35 -4.64
CA VAL A 71 3.72 -0.79 -3.93
C VAL A 71 3.10 -1.89 -3.09
N THR A 72 2.82 -1.58 -1.83
CA THR A 72 2.18 -2.50 -0.90
C THR A 72 1.02 -1.83 -0.20
N ALA A 73 -0.05 -2.58 0.01
CA ALA A 73 -1.18 -2.17 0.81
C ALA A 73 -1.38 -3.16 1.96
N ARG A 74 -1.77 -2.67 3.14
CA ARG A 74 -2.13 -3.53 4.27
C ARG A 74 -3.20 -2.92 5.16
N VAL A 75 -3.95 -3.79 5.83
CA VAL A 75 -4.93 -3.39 6.85
C VAL A 75 -4.29 -3.36 8.23
N SER A 76 -4.55 -2.29 8.98
CA SER A 76 -4.14 -2.13 10.37
C SER A 76 -5.36 -1.86 11.25
N LYS A 77 -5.63 -2.81 12.16
CA LYS A 77 -6.70 -2.71 13.16
C LYS A 77 -6.39 -1.72 14.29
N SER A 78 -5.11 -1.52 14.60
CA SER A 78 -4.67 -0.57 15.63
C SER A 78 -4.50 0.86 15.11
N GLY A 79 -4.69 1.08 13.80
CA GLY A 79 -4.40 2.35 13.13
C GLY A 79 -2.92 2.70 13.07
N ARG A 80 -2.02 1.78 13.46
CA ARG A 80 -0.57 1.99 13.41
C ARG A 80 -0.01 1.46 12.11
N ALA A 81 0.75 2.30 11.41
CA ALA A 81 1.35 2.00 10.12
C ALA A 81 2.33 0.82 10.15
N GLY A 82 2.86 0.45 11.32
CA GLY A 82 3.81 -0.65 11.54
C GLY A 82 3.17 -2.00 11.83
N ASP A 83 1.89 -2.00 12.22
CA ASP A 83 1.17 -3.18 12.68
C ASP A 83 0.60 -3.94 11.49
N ALA A 84 0.83 -5.25 11.44
CA ALA A 84 0.27 -6.14 10.43
C ALA A 84 -1.07 -6.75 10.88
N GLY A 85 -1.78 -6.08 11.80
CA GLY A 85 -2.80 -6.65 12.71
C GLY A 85 -3.98 -7.43 12.13
N ALA A 86 -4.10 -7.63 10.81
CA ALA A 86 -5.04 -8.56 10.19
C ALA A 86 -4.40 -9.64 9.30
N GLY A 87 -3.08 -9.55 9.03
CA GLY A 87 -2.38 -10.36 8.04
C GLY A 87 -2.86 -10.12 6.60
N LEU A 88 -3.75 -9.16 6.38
CA LEU A 88 -4.29 -8.79 5.07
C LEU A 88 -3.37 -7.77 4.42
N GLU A 89 -2.71 -8.22 3.36
CA GLU A 89 -1.74 -7.43 2.62
C GLU A 89 -1.78 -7.75 1.12
N ALA A 90 -1.19 -6.85 0.35
CA ALA A 90 -1.03 -6.97 -1.08
C ALA A 90 0.28 -6.30 -1.49
N TRP A 91 0.89 -6.82 -2.56
CA TRP A 91 2.12 -6.30 -3.11
C TRP A 91 2.05 -6.32 -4.63
N SER A 92 2.53 -5.26 -5.26
CA SER A 92 2.74 -5.26 -6.70
C SER A 92 3.97 -6.11 -7.07
N ALA A 93 4.12 -6.40 -8.35
CA ALA A 93 5.45 -6.62 -8.92
C ALA A 93 6.28 -5.32 -8.82
N PRO A 94 7.61 -5.36 -8.99
CA PRO A 94 8.38 -4.14 -9.19
C PRO A 94 7.81 -3.32 -10.34
N VAL A 95 7.54 -2.04 -10.11
CA VAL A 95 6.98 -1.09 -11.08
C VAL A 95 7.93 0.09 -11.26
N SER A 96 8.04 0.59 -12.48
CA SER A 96 8.79 1.82 -12.72
C SER A 96 7.89 3.04 -12.46
N PRO A 97 8.25 3.94 -11.55
CA PRO A 97 7.47 5.16 -11.28
C PRO A 97 7.43 6.14 -12.45
N ALA A 98 8.32 6.00 -13.44
CA ALA A 98 8.41 6.87 -14.61
C ALA A 98 7.35 6.57 -15.70
N ASN A 99 6.74 5.38 -15.70
CA ASN A 99 5.93 4.89 -16.84
C ASN A 99 4.41 5.02 -16.67
N ASP A 100 3.94 5.83 -15.71
CA ASP A 100 2.51 6.03 -15.34
C ASP A 100 1.67 4.73 -15.28
N GLN A 101 2.30 3.63 -14.86
CA GLN A 101 1.64 2.33 -14.76
C GLN A 101 0.54 2.36 -13.70
N TYR A 102 -0.63 1.83 -14.04
CA TYR A 102 -1.74 1.65 -13.11
C TYR A 102 -1.60 0.33 -12.36
N ILE A 103 -1.72 0.38 -11.03
CA ILE A 103 -1.44 -0.75 -10.14
C ILE A 103 -2.74 -1.25 -9.53
N GLU A 104 -3.03 -2.54 -9.68
CA GLU A 104 -4.13 -3.19 -8.97
C GLU A 104 -3.59 -4.05 -7.82
N LEU A 105 -4.14 -3.85 -6.63
CA LEU A 105 -3.80 -4.58 -5.42
C LEU A 105 -5.07 -5.17 -4.80
N THR A 106 -5.00 -6.46 -4.45
CA THR A 106 -6.09 -7.16 -3.75
C THR A 106 -5.59 -7.60 -2.39
N LEU A 107 -6.10 -6.98 -1.33
CA LEU A 107 -5.81 -7.33 0.06
C LEU A 107 -6.36 -8.73 0.36
N ALA A 108 -5.45 -9.63 0.73
CA ALA A 108 -5.76 -10.99 1.16
C ALA A 108 -4.72 -11.43 2.21
N ARG A 109 -4.95 -12.55 2.89
CA ARG A 109 -3.89 -13.13 3.74
C ARG A 109 -2.72 -13.55 2.85
N SER A 110 -1.50 -13.15 3.21
CA SER A 110 -0.31 -13.68 2.55
C SER A 110 -0.28 -15.20 2.73
N ALA A 111 -0.22 -15.94 1.62
CA ALA A 111 -0.06 -17.39 1.62
C ALA A 111 1.38 -17.82 1.96
N ASP A 112 2.33 -16.88 1.92
CA ASP A 112 3.74 -17.12 2.26
C ASP A 112 4.11 -16.36 3.53
N GLN A 113 4.31 -17.14 4.60
CA GLN A 113 5.33 -16.95 5.63
C GLN A 113 6.00 -18.30 5.88
#